data_AF-A0ABD4SUW5-F1
#
_entry.id   AF-A0ABD4SUW5-F1
#
_cell.length_a   1.000
_cell.length_b   1.000
_cell.length_c   1.000
_cell.angle_alpha   90.00
_cell.angle_beta   90.00
_cell.angle_gamma   90.00
#
_symmetry.space_group_name_H-M   'P 1'
#
loop_
_entity.id
_entity.type
_entity.pdbx_description
1 polymer ?
#
loop_
_entity_poly.entity_id
_entity_poly.type
_entity_poly.pdbx_seq_one_letter_code
_entity_poly.pdbx_strand_id
1 'polypeptide(L)'
;MNKNEKIISSNEIYLADINYFFENFKNINKQNIVFISKISTNWNTETVEINKNFKFINFFKLISLKYKINNQLGNKEISVYSNKNNEFLLNTLYKLVLILAFI
;
A
#
# COMPACT_ATOMS: atom_id res chain seq x y z
N MET A 1 -3.21 9.78 31.96
CA MET A 1 -3.74 8.55 31.31
C MET A 1 -3.05 8.39 29.96
N ASN A 2 -2.17 7.39 29.86
CA ASN A 2 -1.33 7.10 28.70
C ASN A 2 -2.19 6.86 27.44
N LYS A 3 -2.27 7.87 26.55
CA LYS A 3 -2.87 7.72 25.21
C LYS A 3 -1.96 6.94 24.25
N ASN A 4 -0.69 6.73 24.60
CA ASN A 4 0.31 6.20 23.68
C ASN A 4 0.35 4.66 23.60
N GLU A 5 -0.05 3.93 24.64
CA GLU A 5 0.03 2.46 24.64
C GLU A 5 -1.00 1.79 23.72
N LYS A 6 -2.21 2.36 23.57
CA LYS A 6 -3.24 1.81 22.67
C LYS A 6 -2.97 2.06 21.19
N ILE A 7 -2.24 3.14 20.85
CA ILE A 7 -1.97 3.49 19.46
C ILE A 7 -0.97 2.51 18.84
N ILE A 8 0.06 2.10 19.60
CA ILE A 8 1.12 1.20 19.13
C ILE A 8 0.53 -0.18 18.79
N SER A 9 -0.24 -0.79 19.71
CA SER A 9 -0.84 -2.11 19.46
C SER A 9 -1.85 -2.10 18.31
N SER A 10 -2.66 -1.04 18.18
CA SER A 10 -3.59 -0.92 17.05
C SER A 10 -2.88 -0.82 15.71
N ASN A 11 -1.78 -0.05 15.64
CA ASN A 11 -1.01 0.14 14.41
C ASN A 11 -0.31 -1.14 13.96
N GLU A 12 0.21 -1.94 14.90
CA GLU A 12 0.81 -3.24 14.60
C GLU A 12 -0.20 -4.20 13.98
N ILE A 13 -1.43 -4.23 14.50
CA ILE A 13 -2.53 -5.05 13.94
C ILE A 13 -2.81 -4.64 12.48
N TYR A 14 -2.95 -3.34 12.20
CA TYR A 14 -3.21 -2.88 10.83
C TYR A 14 -2.08 -3.22 9.85
N LEU A 15 -0.83 -3.15 10.28
CA LEU A 15 0.31 -3.53 9.43
C LEU A 15 0.31 -5.03 9.15
N ALA A 16 -0.03 -5.86 10.14
CA ALA A 16 -0.16 -7.30 9.97
C ALA A 16 -1.28 -7.65 8.97
N ASP A 17 -2.42 -6.95 9.03
CA ASP A 17 -3.55 -7.18 8.12
C ASP A 17 -3.20 -6.84 6.65
N ILE A 18 -2.47 -5.76 6.42
CA ILE A 18 -2.00 -5.38 5.07
C ILE A 18 -1.01 -6.42 4.53
N ASN A 19 -0.08 -6.88 5.36
CA ASN A 19 0.88 -7.90 4.94
C ASN A 19 0.16 -9.22 4.63
N TYR A 20 -0.75 -9.66 5.52
CA TYR A 20 -1.56 -10.84 5.31
C TYR A 20 -2.41 -10.75 4.03
N PHE A 21 -2.99 -9.58 3.73
CA PHE A 21 -3.69 -9.35 2.48
C PHE A 21 -2.80 -9.68 1.27
N PHE A 22 -1.61 -9.09 1.16
CA PHE A 22 -0.73 -9.35 0.01
C PHE A 22 -0.19 -10.79 -0.04
N GLU A 23 0.02 -11.44 1.10
CA GLU A 23 0.34 -12.86 1.17
C GLU A 23 -0.71 -13.72 0.46
N ASN A 24 -2.00 -13.42 0.67
CA ASN A 24 -3.11 -14.14 0.02
C ASN A 24 -3.18 -13.90 -1.50
N PHE A 25 -2.58 -12.82 -2.00
CA PHE A 25 -2.56 -12.47 -3.43
C PHE A 25 -1.19 -12.67 -4.08
N LYS A 26 -0.27 -13.42 -3.45
CA LYS A 26 1.05 -13.71 -4.05
C LYS A 26 0.96 -14.39 -5.41
N ASN A 27 -0.02 -15.28 -5.60
CA ASN A 27 -0.16 -16.04 -6.84
C ASN A 27 -0.48 -15.17 -8.06
N ILE A 28 -1.07 -13.99 -7.87
CA ILE A 28 -1.34 -13.04 -8.96
C ILE A 28 -0.18 -12.07 -9.20
N ASN A 29 0.78 -11.95 -8.28
CA ASN A 29 1.92 -11.03 -8.38
C ASN A 29 3.08 -11.61 -9.20
N LYS A 30 2.86 -11.82 -10.50
CA LYS A 30 3.85 -12.41 -11.41
C LYS A 30 5.09 -11.53 -11.64
N GLN A 31 4.98 -10.23 -11.37
CA GLN A 31 6.06 -9.26 -11.59
C GLN A 31 7.06 -9.16 -10.42
N ASN A 32 6.84 -9.93 -9.35
CA ASN A 32 7.62 -9.90 -8.11
C ASN A 32 7.65 -8.50 -7.49
N ILE A 33 6.50 -7.85 -7.42
CA ILE A 33 6.35 -6.57 -6.72
C ILE A 33 6.45 -6.82 -5.21
N VAL A 34 7.22 -6.00 -4.51
CA VAL A 34 7.35 -6.06 -3.06
C VAL A 34 6.46 -4.99 -2.44
N PHE A 35 5.54 -5.40 -1.55
CA PHE A 35 4.65 -4.48 -0.84
C PHE A 35 5.22 -4.17 0.53
N ILE A 36 5.33 -2.88 0.85
CA ILE A 36 5.84 -2.39 2.13
C ILE A 36 4.73 -1.63 2.83
N SER A 37 4.26 -2.15 3.95
CA SER A 37 3.27 -1.48 4.79
C SER A 37 3.91 -0.31 5.57
N LYS A 38 3.29 0.88 5.54
CA LYS A 38 3.69 2.04 6.36
C LYS A 38 2.50 2.62 7.12
N ILE A 39 2.74 3.23 8.27
CA ILE A 39 1.73 4.00 8.99
C ILE A 39 1.80 5.44 8.49
N SER A 40 0.66 6.03 8.15
CA SER A 40 0.57 7.49 8.02
C SER A 40 -0.51 8.04 8.92
N THR A 41 -0.10 8.82 9.91
CA THR A 41 -1.03 9.52 10.81
C THR A 41 -1.71 10.71 10.15
N ASN A 42 -1.15 11.19 9.03
CA ASN A 42 -1.53 12.47 8.42
C ASN A 42 -2.22 12.28 7.06
N TRP A 43 -2.19 11.08 6.48
CA TRP A 43 -2.65 10.87 5.10
C TRP A 43 -3.99 10.17 5.13
N ASN A 44 -5.02 11.00 5.05
CA ASN A 44 -6.37 10.51 4.95
C ASN A 44 -6.81 10.43 3.48
N THR A 45 -6.06 9.74 2.62
CA THR A 45 -6.33 9.65 1.18
C THR A 45 -5.88 8.32 0.60
N GLU A 46 -6.58 7.82 -0.41
CA GLU A 46 -6.16 6.67 -1.22
C GLU A 46 -4.88 7.02 -2.01
N THR A 47 -3.71 6.55 -1.57
CA THR A 47 -2.40 6.87 -2.18
C THR A 47 -1.37 5.80 -1.81
N VAL A 48 -0.43 5.52 -2.72
CA VAL A 48 0.77 4.69 -2.48
C VAL A 48 2.06 5.46 -2.77
N GLU A 49 3.21 4.96 -2.30
CA GLU A 49 4.51 5.44 -2.76
C GLU A 49 5.16 4.42 -3.72
N ILE A 50 5.84 4.93 -4.74
CA ILE A 50 6.62 4.15 -5.70
C ILE A 50 7.94 4.84 -6.03
N ASN A 51 8.91 4.08 -6.52
CA ASN A 51 10.10 4.68 -7.13
C ASN A 51 9.73 5.40 -8.44
N LYS A 52 10.48 6.45 -8.81
CA LYS A 52 10.34 7.14 -10.11
C LYS A 52 10.50 6.20 -11.32
N ASN A 53 11.24 5.11 -11.17
CA ASN A 53 11.51 4.11 -12.21
C ASN A 53 10.51 2.94 -12.20
N PHE A 54 9.40 3.05 -11.45
CA PHE A 54 8.41 1.98 -11.38
C PHE A 54 7.74 1.75 -12.75
N LYS A 55 7.95 0.55 -13.31
CA LYS A 55 7.63 0.23 -14.72
C LYS A 55 6.14 0.30 -15.05
N PHE A 56 5.26 0.06 -14.07
CA PHE A 56 3.81 -0.11 -14.28
C PHE A 56 2.99 1.14 -13.93
N ILE A 57 3.63 2.31 -13.88
CA ILE A 57 3.00 3.59 -13.49
C ILE A 57 1.77 3.95 -14.34
N ASN A 58 1.72 3.50 -15.59
CA ASN A 58 0.58 3.74 -16.48
C ASN A 58 -0.69 3.03 -15.98
N PHE A 59 -0.58 1.85 -15.37
CA PHE A 59 -1.73 1.14 -14.81
C PHE A 59 -2.35 1.91 -13.64
N PHE A 60 -1.53 2.60 -12.84
CA PHE A 60 -2.04 3.42 -11.74
C PHE A 60 -2.89 4.57 -12.27
N LYS A 61 -2.46 5.20 -13.38
CA LYS A 61 -3.26 6.23 -14.06
C LYS A 61 -4.57 5.66 -14.59
N LEU A 62 -4.55 4.49 -15.22
CA LEU A 62 -5.74 3.83 -15.77
C LEU A 62 -6.80 3.57 -14.70
N ILE A 63 -6.40 3.09 -13.53
CA ILE A 63 -7.34 2.78 -12.44
C ILE A 63 -7.52 3.93 -11.44
N SER A 64 -6.98 5.11 -11.76
CA SER A 64 -7.03 6.29 -10.90
C SER A 64 -6.52 6.04 -9.47
N LEU A 65 -5.43 5.26 -9.33
CA LEU A 65 -4.71 5.11 -8.07
C LEU A 65 -3.68 6.23 -7.95
N LYS A 66 -3.86 7.10 -6.95
CA LYS A 66 -2.89 8.18 -6.71
C LYS A 66 -1.59 7.60 -6.18
N TYR A 67 -0.47 8.22 -6.58
CA TYR A 67 0.84 7.82 -6.10
C TYR A 67 1.74 9.04 -5.83
N LYS A 68 2.77 8.82 -5.01
CA LYS A 68 3.87 9.75 -4.82
C LYS A 68 5.20 9.06 -5.09
N ILE A 69 6.18 9.87 -5.47
CA ILE A 69 7.52 9.39 -5.74
C ILE A 69 8.33 9.34 -4.43
N ASN A 70 8.85 8.16 -4.12
CA ASN A 70 9.83 7.95 -3.06
C ASN A 70 11.08 7.27 -3.65
N ASN A 71 12.17 8.03 -3.75
CA ASN A 71 13.42 7.54 -4.34
C ASN A 71 14.18 6.53 -3.47
N GLN A 72 13.76 6.31 -2.22
CA GLN A 72 14.33 5.31 -1.33
C GLN A 72 13.77 3.90 -1.61
N LEU A 73 12.65 3.80 -2.32
CA LEU A 73 12.06 2.52 -2.72
C LEU A 73 12.81 1.90 -3.90
N GLY A 74 12.90 0.58 -3.94
CA GLY A 74 13.34 -0.15 -5.12
C GLY A 74 12.36 0.00 -6.30
N ASN A 75 12.83 -0.29 -7.52
CA ASN A 75 12.03 -0.14 -8.74
C ASN A 75 10.81 -1.09 -8.83
N LYS A 76 10.72 -2.06 -7.93
CA LYS A 76 9.61 -3.02 -7.80
C LYS A 76 8.92 -2.94 -6.44
N GLU A 77 9.24 -1.93 -5.63
CA GLU A 77 8.63 -1.75 -4.32
C GLU A 77 7.48 -0.75 -4.40
N ILE A 78 6.39 -1.08 -3.71
CA ILE A 78 5.25 -0.19 -3.49
C ILE A 78 5.06 -0.06 -1.99
N SER A 79 5.08 1.17 -1.48
CA SER A 79 4.68 1.41 -0.11
C SER A 79 3.18 1.71 -0.01
N VAL A 80 2.49 0.95 0.83
CA VAL A 80 1.05 1.07 1.07
C VAL A 80 0.82 1.62 2.46
N TYR A 81 0.05 2.69 2.55
CA TYR A 81 -0.23 3.32 3.84
C TYR A 81 -1.43 2.66 4.52
N SER A 82 -1.22 2.23 5.76
CA SER A 82 -2.29 2.14 6.73
C SER A 82 -2.75 3.55 7.11
N ASN A 83 -4.07 3.74 7.08
CA ASN A 83 -4.74 5.00 7.36
C ASN A 83 -5.89 4.73 8.35
N LYS A 84 -6.21 5.71 9.19
CA LYS A 84 -7.39 5.67 10.07
C LYS A 84 -8.71 5.56 9.31
N ASN A 85 -8.77 6.03 8.07
CA ASN A 85 -9.93 5.77 7.20
C ASN A 85 -9.76 4.45 6.45
N ASN A 86 -10.46 3.43 6.94
CA ASN A 86 -10.46 2.08 6.38
C ASN A 86 -11.00 2.04 4.94
N GLU A 87 -11.88 2.96 4.54
CA GLU A 87 -12.41 2.99 3.17
C GLU A 87 -11.30 3.28 2.15
N PHE A 88 -10.41 4.22 2.46
CA PHE A 88 -9.28 4.55 1.58
C PHE A 88 -8.24 3.44 1.53
N LEU A 89 -8.00 2.76 2.66
CA LEU A 89 -7.13 1.58 2.68
C LEU A 89 -7.72 0.48 1.81
N LEU A 90 -9.00 0.14 1.99
CA LEU A 90 -9.68 -0.92 1.24
C LEU A 90 -9.68 -0.63 -0.27
N ASN A 91 -10.00 0.60 -0.67
CA ASN A 91 -9.95 1.02 -2.07
C ASN A 91 -8.53 0.92 -2.65
N THR A 92 -7.51 1.29 -1.87
CA THR A 92 -6.10 1.15 -2.28
C THR A 92 -5.74 -0.32 -2.50
N LEU A 93 -6.08 -1.19 -1.56
CA LEU A 93 -5.80 -2.63 -1.63
C LEU A 93 -6.51 -3.30 -2.82
N TYR A 94 -7.79 -2.98 -3.04
CA TYR A 94 -8.56 -3.48 -4.19
C TYR A 94 -7.90 -3.08 -5.53
N LYS A 95 -7.54 -1.81 -5.67
CA LYS A 95 -6.86 -1.30 -6.87
C LYS A 95 -5.51 -1.96 -7.12
N LEU A 96 -4.76 -2.27 -6.06
CA LEU A 96 -3.51 -3.02 -6.18
C LEU A 96 -3.74 -4.45 -6.65
N VAL A 97 -4.79 -5.14 -6.18
CA VAL A 97 -5.17 -6.46 -6.70
C VAL A 97 -5.49 -6.39 -8.20
N LEU A 98 -6.25 -5.36 -8.63
CA LEU A 98 -6.50 -5.14 -10.06
C LEU A 98 -5.19 -4.96 -10.83
N ILE A 99 -4.27 -4.10 -10.37
CA ILE A 99 -2.96 -3.92 -11.01
C ILE A 99 -2.25 -5.26 -11.17
N LEU A 100 -2.13 -6.04 -10.10
CA LEU A 100 -1.46 -7.34 -10.12
C LEU A 100 -2.08 -8.31 -11.11
N ALA A 101 -3.39 -8.30 -11.29
CA ALA A 101 -4.06 -9.16 -12.26
C ALA A 101 -3.78 -8.78 -13.72
N PHE A 102 -3.45 -7.51 -14.00
CA PHE A 102 -3.25 -7.00 -15.37
C PHE A 102 -1.78 -6.93 -15.82
N ILE A 103 -0.81 -6.99 -14.91
CA ILE A 103 0.63 -6.88 -15.22
C ILE A 103 1.35 -8.23 -15.17
#